data_AF-A0A1I7BZ06-F1
#
_entry.id   AF-A0A1I7BZ06-F1
#
_cell.length_a   1.000
_cell.length_b   1.000
_cell.length_c   1.000
_cell.angle_alpha   90.00
_cell.angle_beta   90.00
_cell.angle_gamma   90.00
#
_symmetry.space_group_name_H-M   'P 1'
#
loop_
_entity.id
_entity.type
_entity.pdbx_description
1 polymer ?
#
loop_
_entity_poly.entity_id
_entity_poly.type
_entity_poly.pdbx_seq_one_letter_code
_entity_poly.pdbx_strand_id
1 'polypeptide(L)'
;MDQLPLGRDALLRVGGLIRQIHDASEGVKLPATDGWKMLLPAEEPDLMCHNDLAPWNLIMGERWVFIDWDAAGPSTRLWDLAYAAQSFGLLFDEQPVAEAALRLRAVVDGYGADAAMRKALPEALVKRTAAMYDLLESSYRRESSPGPTCT
;
A
#
# COMPACT_ATOMS: atom_id res chain seq x y z
N MET A 1 2.05 6.95 21.40
CA MET A 1 2.08 6.25 20.10
C MET A 1 2.41 4.78 20.38
N ASP A 2 1.49 4.05 21.02
CA ASP A 2 1.73 2.68 21.56
C ASP A 2 0.61 1.71 21.14
N GLN A 3 -0.03 1.96 19.99
CA GLN A 3 -1.19 1.18 19.53
C GLN A 3 -0.86 0.20 18.41
N LEU A 4 0.42 0.06 18.05
CA LEU A 4 0.87 -0.97 17.13
C LEU A 4 1.45 -2.16 17.92
N PRO A 5 1.14 -3.41 17.52
CA PRO A 5 0.34 -3.76 16.35
C PRO A 5 -1.17 -3.60 16.59
N LEU A 6 -1.92 -3.11 15.57
CA LEU A 6 -3.37 -2.98 15.67
C LEU A 6 -4.06 -4.34 15.91
N GLY A 7 -5.09 -4.35 16.75
CA GLY A 7 -5.97 -5.51 16.94
C GLY A 7 -6.94 -5.73 15.77
N ARG A 8 -7.64 -6.88 15.77
CA ARG A 8 -8.52 -7.30 14.67
C ARG A 8 -9.58 -6.26 14.28
N ASP A 9 -10.29 -5.67 15.25
CA ASP A 9 -11.37 -4.71 14.96
C ASP A 9 -10.83 -3.39 14.40
N ALA A 10 -9.65 -2.98 14.86
CA ALA A 10 -8.93 -1.86 14.29
C ALA A 10 -8.51 -2.16 12.84
N LEU A 11 -8.03 -3.35 12.52
CA LEU A 11 -7.68 -3.76 11.15
C LEU A 11 -8.92 -3.82 10.23
N LEU A 12 -10.07 -4.30 10.73
CA LEU A 12 -11.33 -4.22 10.00
C LEU A 12 -11.70 -2.76 9.67
N ARG A 13 -11.57 -1.86 10.66
CA ARG A 13 -11.81 -0.42 10.46
C ARG A 13 -10.84 0.19 9.44
N VAL A 14 -9.56 -0.19 9.46
CA VAL A 14 -8.57 0.23 8.46
C VAL A 14 -9.03 -0.19 7.07
N GLY A 15 -9.37 -1.46 6.87
CA GLY A 15 -9.88 -1.94 5.58
C GLY A 15 -11.08 -1.11 5.08
N GLY A 16 -12.04 -0.83 5.97
CA GLY A 16 -13.21 -0.02 5.63
C GLY A 16 -12.86 1.44 5.29
N LEU A 17 -11.85 2.02 5.95
CA LEU A 17 -11.37 3.37 5.63
C LEU A 17 -10.69 3.41 4.26
N ILE A 18 -9.88 2.41 3.94
CA ILE A 18 -9.24 2.27 2.61
C ILE A 18 -10.31 2.13 1.53
N ARG A 19 -11.37 1.34 1.77
CA ARG A 19 -12.50 1.22 0.84
C ARG A 19 -13.19 2.57 0.61
N GLN A 20 -13.45 3.33 1.68
CA GLN A 20 -14.07 4.66 1.58
C GLN A 20 -13.20 5.65 0.78
N ILE A 21 -11.88 5.62 0.97
CA ILE A 21 -10.94 6.42 0.17
C ILE A 21 -11.06 6.05 -1.30
N HIS A 22 -10.98 4.76 -1.64
CA HIS A 22 -11.09 4.31 -3.02
C HIS A 22 -12.45 4.63 -3.66
N ASP A 23 -13.54 4.49 -2.91
CA ASP A 23 -14.88 4.82 -3.41
C ASP A 23 -15.04 6.33 -3.65
N ALA A 24 -14.47 7.17 -2.79
CA ALA A 24 -14.43 8.62 -3.02
C ALA A 24 -13.57 8.99 -4.25
N SER A 25 -12.50 8.24 -4.51
CA SER A 25 -11.60 8.45 -5.64
C SER A 25 -12.22 8.14 -7.01
N GLU A 26 -13.33 7.40 -7.11
CA GLU A 26 -14.00 7.12 -8.39
C GLU A 26 -14.48 8.39 -9.09
N GLY A 27 -14.74 9.47 -8.33
CA GLY A 27 -15.11 10.77 -8.87
C GLY A 27 -13.93 11.62 -9.38
N VAL A 28 -12.68 11.16 -9.18
CA VAL A 28 -11.47 11.90 -9.54
C VAL A 28 -11.00 11.49 -10.93
N LYS A 29 -10.86 12.46 -11.83
CA LYS A 29 -10.30 12.19 -13.16
C LYS A 29 -8.82 11.86 -13.07
N LEU A 30 -8.43 10.77 -13.72
CA LEU A 30 -7.02 10.43 -13.83
C LEU A 30 -6.29 11.43 -14.76
N PRO A 31 -5.13 11.95 -14.34
CA PRO A 31 -4.25 12.71 -15.21
C PRO A 31 -3.71 11.81 -16.34
N ALA A 32 -3.29 12.43 -17.45
CA ALA A 32 -2.49 11.73 -18.44
C ALA A 32 -1.18 11.25 -17.79
N THR A 33 -0.82 9.99 -18.01
CA THR A 33 0.32 9.33 -17.36
C THR A 33 1.68 9.78 -17.90
N ASP A 34 1.70 10.63 -18.94
CA ASP A 34 2.91 11.16 -19.57
C ASP A 34 3.64 12.19 -18.72
N GLY A 35 2.93 12.91 -17.84
CA GLY A 35 3.50 13.88 -16.90
C GLY A 35 3.58 13.43 -15.44
N TRP A 36 2.92 12.33 -15.06
CA TRP A 36 2.80 11.89 -13.67
C TRP A 36 3.75 10.74 -13.36
N LYS A 37 4.92 11.06 -12.81
CA LYS A 37 5.96 10.06 -12.51
C LYS A 37 5.66 9.32 -11.20
N MET A 38 5.12 8.11 -11.32
CA MET A 38 4.95 7.20 -10.19
C MET A 38 6.25 6.48 -9.86
N LEU A 39 6.56 6.34 -8.57
CA LEU A 39 7.71 5.54 -8.10
C LEU A 39 7.49 4.05 -8.36
N LEU A 40 6.27 3.57 -8.11
CA LEU A 40 5.87 2.17 -8.21
C LEU A 40 4.55 2.09 -8.99
N PRO A 41 4.58 2.29 -10.32
CA PRO A 41 3.37 2.36 -11.14
C PRO A 41 2.59 1.04 -11.10
N ALA A 42 1.26 1.14 -10.99
CA ALA A 42 0.38 0.00 -11.21
C ALA A 42 0.26 -0.31 -12.71
N GLU A 43 0.02 -1.58 -13.04
CA GLU A 43 -0.43 -1.97 -14.38
C GLU A 43 -1.85 -1.44 -14.60
N GLU A 44 -2.09 -0.79 -15.74
CA GLU A 44 -3.41 -0.30 -16.18
C GLU A 44 -4.17 0.51 -15.10
N PRO A 45 -3.64 1.65 -14.64
CA PRO A 45 -4.24 2.42 -13.56
C PRO A 45 -5.62 2.96 -13.96
N ASP A 46 -6.61 2.72 -13.10
CA ASP A 46 -8.01 3.10 -13.27
C ASP A 46 -8.56 3.96 -12.11
N LEU A 47 -7.73 4.21 -11.09
CA LEU A 47 -8.13 4.95 -9.89
C LEU A 47 -7.03 5.87 -9.35
N MET A 48 -7.44 7.01 -8.79
CA MET A 48 -6.54 7.84 -7.98
C MET A 48 -6.38 7.21 -6.59
N CYS A 49 -5.19 6.72 -6.27
CA CYS A 49 -4.89 6.07 -5.00
C CYS A 49 -3.87 6.86 -4.19
N HIS A 50 -3.71 6.49 -2.92
CA HIS A 50 -2.76 7.14 -2.02
C HIS A 50 -1.36 6.56 -2.16
N ASN A 51 -1.23 5.26 -2.48
CA ASN A 51 0.02 4.52 -2.71
C ASN A 51 0.95 4.37 -1.50
N ASP A 52 0.60 4.94 -0.34
CA ASP A 52 1.34 4.86 0.92
C ASP A 52 0.43 4.72 2.16
N LEU A 53 -0.63 3.91 2.04
CA LEU A 53 -1.56 3.65 3.14
C LEU A 53 -0.94 2.68 4.16
N ALA A 54 -0.23 3.21 5.14
CA ALA A 54 0.51 2.42 6.12
C ALA A 54 0.29 2.90 7.57
N PRO A 55 0.68 2.09 8.59
CA PRO A 55 0.48 2.44 9.99
C PRO A 55 1.06 3.79 10.42
N TRP A 56 2.20 4.19 9.86
CA TRP A 56 2.86 5.47 10.19
C TRP A 56 2.10 6.70 9.64
N ASN A 57 1.26 6.50 8.62
CA ASN A 57 0.43 7.55 8.02
C ASN A 57 -1.01 7.58 8.57
N LEU A 58 -1.33 6.72 9.54
CA LEU A 58 -2.65 6.67 10.16
C LEU A 58 -2.67 7.44 11.49
N ILE A 59 -3.47 8.51 11.55
CA ILE A 59 -3.76 9.22 12.80
C ILE A 59 -5.04 8.63 13.41
N MET A 60 -4.92 8.16 14.66
CA MET A 60 -6.02 7.62 15.44
C MET A 60 -6.45 8.61 16.53
N GLY A 61 -7.68 9.11 16.43
CA GLY A 61 -8.34 9.93 17.46
C GLY A 61 -9.85 9.66 17.46
N GLU A 62 -10.66 10.70 17.70
CA GLU A 62 -12.12 10.61 17.54
C GLU A 62 -12.51 10.15 16.12
N ARG A 63 -11.81 10.70 15.12
CA ARG A 63 -11.82 10.23 13.73
C ARG A 63 -10.47 9.64 13.37
N TRP A 64 -10.50 8.63 12.50
CA TRP A 64 -9.30 8.05 11.90
C TRP A 64 -9.08 8.65 10.53
N VAL A 65 -7.86 9.11 10.26
CA VAL A 65 -7.51 9.77 9.00
C VAL A 65 -6.14 9.31 8.51
N PHE A 66 -6.01 9.15 7.20
CA PHE A 66 -4.72 8.99 6.54
C PHE A 66 -4.17 10.35 6.13
N ILE A 67 -2.87 10.53 6.36
CA ILE A 67 -2.09 11.71 5.97
C ILE A 67 -1.01 11.30 4.96
N ASP A 68 -0.24 12.29 4.51
CA ASP A 68 0.90 12.09 3.61
C ASP A 68 0.51 11.65 2.18
N TRP A 69 -0.15 12.56 1.47
CA TRP A 69 -0.68 12.33 0.13
C TRP A 69 0.32 12.65 -0.99
N ASP A 70 1.61 12.79 -0.69
CA ASP A 70 2.63 13.17 -1.68
C ASP A 70 2.86 12.09 -2.74
N ALA A 71 2.68 10.83 -2.39
CA ALA A 71 2.73 9.66 -3.28
C ALA A 71 1.40 9.37 -3.99
N ALA A 72 0.36 10.18 -3.75
CA ALA A 72 -0.94 9.96 -4.38
C ALA A 72 -0.83 10.07 -5.90
N GLY A 73 -1.52 9.19 -6.62
CA GLY A 73 -1.41 9.12 -8.07
C GLY A 73 -2.18 7.97 -8.71
N PRO A 74 -2.17 7.91 -10.05
CA PRO A 74 -2.81 6.83 -10.82
C PRO A 74 -2.32 5.45 -10.38
N SER A 75 -3.26 4.57 -10.06
CA SER A 75 -3.02 3.22 -9.56
C SER A 75 -4.27 2.35 -9.76
N THR A 76 -4.32 1.21 -9.07
CA THR A 76 -5.53 0.38 -8.98
C THR A 76 -5.86 0.10 -7.51
N ARG A 77 -7.14 -0.19 -7.24
CA ARG A 77 -7.59 -0.62 -5.90
C ARG A 77 -6.76 -1.78 -5.34
N LEU A 78 -6.44 -2.74 -6.20
CA LEU A 78 -5.68 -3.94 -5.85
C LEU A 78 -4.24 -3.60 -5.48
N TRP A 79 -3.58 -2.70 -6.23
CA TRP A 79 -2.19 -2.32 -5.99
C TRP A 79 -2.03 -1.55 -4.68
N ASP A 80 -2.92 -0.60 -4.41
CA ASP A 80 -2.91 0.20 -3.17
C ASP A 80 -3.28 -0.66 -1.96
N LEU A 81 -4.30 -1.52 -2.09
CA LEU A 81 -4.68 -2.48 -1.04
C LEU A 81 -3.57 -3.50 -0.75
N ALA A 82 -2.84 -3.98 -1.76
CA ALA A 82 -1.74 -4.91 -1.55
C ALA A 82 -0.67 -4.29 -0.65
N TYR A 83 -0.27 -3.04 -0.91
CA TYR A 83 0.69 -2.35 -0.07
C TYR A 83 0.18 -2.15 1.36
N ALA A 84 -1.05 -1.65 1.50
CA ALA A 84 -1.64 -1.45 2.82
C ALA A 84 -1.77 -2.75 3.62
N ALA A 85 -2.23 -3.82 2.97
CA ALA A 85 -2.42 -5.12 3.59
C ALA A 85 -1.08 -5.75 4.01
N GLN A 86 -0.01 -5.54 3.25
CA GLN A 86 1.34 -5.93 3.63
C GLN A 86 1.77 -5.23 4.93
N SER A 87 1.63 -3.90 4.98
CA SER A 87 2.08 -3.07 6.10
C SER A 87 1.25 -3.30 7.37
N PHE A 88 -0.08 -3.27 7.29
CA PHE A 88 -0.96 -3.51 8.45
C PHE A 88 -1.02 -4.98 8.87
N GLY A 89 -0.85 -5.89 7.90
CA GLY A 89 -0.79 -7.32 8.09
C GLY A 89 0.50 -7.80 8.75
N LEU A 90 1.55 -6.96 8.77
CA LEU A 90 2.87 -7.30 9.28
C LEU A 90 3.47 -8.51 8.56
N LEU A 91 3.41 -8.48 7.22
CA LEU A 91 3.88 -9.57 6.37
C LEU A 91 5.41 -9.49 6.19
N PHE A 92 6.15 -9.77 7.26
CA PHE A 92 7.61 -9.85 7.27
C PHE A 92 8.09 -11.19 7.84
N ASP A 93 9.36 -11.54 7.57
CA ASP A 93 9.94 -12.87 7.78
C ASP A 93 9.81 -13.39 9.23
N GLU A 94 9.97 -12.50 10.21
CA GLU A 94 9.93 -12.85 11.63
C GLU A 94 8.49 -13.04 12.18
N GLN A 95 7.45 -12.67 11.43
CA GLN A 95 6.06 -12.77 11.90
C GLN A 95 5.53 -14.22 11.70
N PRO A 96 4.96 -14.86 12.73
CA PRO A 96 4.32 -16.16 12.56
C PRO A 96 3.25 -16.14 11.47
N VAL A 97 3.35 -17.05 10.48
CA VAL A 97 2.47 -17.09 9.30
C VAL A 97 0.99 -17.11 9.67
N ALA A 98 0.61 -17.86 10.71
CA ALA A 98 -0.77 -17.91 11.16
C ALA A 98 -1.30 -16.56 11.66
N GLU A 99 -0.47 -15.78 12.36
CA GLU A 99 -0.83 -14.46 12.85
C GLU A 99 -0.89 -13.45 11.70
N ALA A 100 0.11 -13.45 10.81
CA ALA A 100 0.14 -12.64 9.59
C ALA A 100 -1.12 -12.88 8.74
N ALA A 101 -1.51 -14.14 8.56
CA ALA A 101 -2.71 -14.51 7.80
C ALA A 101 -4.01 -14.01 8.45
N LEU A 102 -4.12 -14.02 9.79
CA LEU A 102 -5.28 -13.49 10.50
C LEU A 102 -5.38 -11.96 10.35
N ARG A 103 -4.24 -11.26 10.42
CA ARG A 103 -4.18 -9.80 10.27
C ARG A 103 -4.51 -9.37 8.84
N LEU A 104 -3.90 -10.03 7.85
CA LEU A 104 -4.20 -9.85 6.43
C LEU A 104 -5.70 -10.03 6.18
N ARG A 105 -6.29 -11.10 6.70
CA ARG A 105 -7.72 -11.38 6.56
C ARG A 105 -8.58 -10.27 7.16
N ALA A 106 -8.23 -9.74 8.33
CA ALA A 106 -8.98 -8.66 8.95
C ALA A 106 -8.99 -7.38 8.08
N VAL A 107 -7.86 -7.00 7.48
CA VAL A 107 -7.81 -5.85 6.56
C VAL A 107 -8.67 -6.10 5.32
N VAL A 108 -8.53 -7.27 4.70
CA VAL A 108 -9.24 -7.65 3.46
C VAL A 108 -10.75 -7.79 3.69
N ASP A 109 -11.16 -8.33 4.83
CA ASP A 109 -12.56 -8.41 5.24
C ASP A 109 -13.14 -7.03 5.51
N GLY A 110 -12.39 -6.16 6.19
CA GLY A 110 -12.80 -4.79 6.45
C GLY A 110 -12.96 -3.96 5.18
N TYR A 111 -12.11 -4.20 4.19
CA TYR A 111 -12.20 -3.60 2.86
C TYR A 111 -13.46 -4.04 2.10
N GLY A 112 -14.00 -5.21 2.42
CA GLY A 112 -15.09 -5.81 1.65
C GLY A 112 -14.61 -6.32 0.29
N ALA A 113 -13.38 -6.84 0.20
CA ALA A 113 -12.85 -7.38 -1.05
C ALA A 113 -13.72 -8.55 -1.55
N ASP A 114 -14.09 -8.52 -2.82
CA ASP A 114 -14.85 -9.59 -3.45
C ASP A 114 -13.99 -10.83 -3.74
N ALA A 115 -14.60 -11.88 -4.28
CA ALA A 115 -13.91 -13.13 -4.59
C ALA A 115 -12.79 -12.97 -5.62
N ALA A 116 -12.95 -12.08 -6.60
CA ALA A 116 -11.97 -11.86 -7.65
C ALA A 116 -10.73 -11.14 -7.09
N MET A 117 -10.93 -10.07 -6.33
CA MET A 117 -9.87 -9.34 -5.66
C MET A 117 -9.14 -10.21 -4.65
N ARG A 118 -9.86 -11.01 -3.85
CA ARG A 118 -9.24 -11.96 -2.90
C ARG A 118 -8.37 -13.00 -3.60
N LYS A 119 -8.79 -13.47 -4.77
CA LYS A 119 -8.01 -14.42 -5.59
C LYS A 119 -6.74 -13.77 -6.15
N ALA A 120 -6.80 -12.50 -6.55
CA ALA A 120 -5.68 -11.77 -7.15
C ALA A 120 -4.68 -11.22 -6.11
N LEU A 121 -5.11 -10.97 -4.88
CA LEU A 121 -4.32 -10.31 -3.85
C LEU A 121 -2.96 -10.97 -3.53
N PRO A 122 -2.83 -12.31 -3.40
CA PRO A 122 -1.54 -12.92 -3.13
C PRO A 122 -0.49 -12.62 -4.20
N GLU A 123 -0.88 -12.64 -5.48
CA GLU A 123 0.03 -12.30 -6.59
C GLU A 123 0.39 -10.81 -6.55
N ALA A 124 -0.59 -9.94 -6.30
CA ALA A 124 -0.35 -8.50 -6.17
C ALA A 124 0.60 -8.17 -5.01
N LEU A 125 0.49 -8.86 -3.86
CA LEU A 125 1.40 -8.71 -2.73
C LEU A 125 2.85 -9.04 -3.10
N VAL A 126 3.06 -10.16 -3.81
CA VAL A 126 4.38 -10.57 -4.29
C VAL A 126 4.96 -9.53 -5.25
N LYS A 127 4.18 -9.13 -6.27
CA LYS A 127 4.61 -8.10 -7.24
C LYS A 127 4.92 -6.77 -6.57
N ARG A 128 4.07 -6.33 -5.63
CA ARG A 128 4.24 -5.06 -4.92
C ARG A 128 5.47 -5.04 -4.02
N THR A 129 5.77 -6.16 -3.39
CA THR A 129 6.97 -6.35 -2.55
C THR A 129 8.23 -6.37 -3.41
N ALA A 130 8.21 -7.12 -4.52
CA ALA A 130 9.33 -7.17 -5.47
C ALA A 130 9.64 -5.79 -6.06
N ALA A 131 8.61 -5.04 -6.48
CA ALA A 131 8.79 -3.70 -7.02
C ALA A 131 9.42 -2.73 -5.99
N MET A 132 9.03 -2.83 -4.71
CA MET A 132 9.67 -2.06 -3.64
C MET A 132 11.13 -2.47 -3.42
N TYR A 133 11.42 -3.77 -3.41
CA TYR A 133 12.78 -4.27 -3.32
C TYR A 133 13.66 -3.75 -4.46
N ASP A 134 13.20 -3.84 -5.70
CA ASP A 134 13.93 -3.36 -6.89
C ASP A 134 14.19 -1.84 -6.82
N LEU A 135 13.21 -1.07 -6.35
CA LEU A 135 13.37 0.38 -6.15
C LEU A 135 14.45 0.69 -5.11
N LEU A 136 14.44 0.01 -3.96
CA LEU A 136 15.42 0.21 -2.89
C LEU A 136 16.82 -0.27 -3.33
N GLU A 137 16.91 -1.43 -3.95
CA GLU A 137 18.18 -2.01 -4.43
C GLU A 137 18.83 -1.12 -5.50
N SER A 138 18.04 -0.67 -6.49
CA SER A 138 18.54 0.22 -7.54
C SER A 138 18.94 1.60 -7.03
N SER A 139 18.23 2.13 -6.03
CA SER A 139 18.59 3.42 -5.40
C SER A 139 19.87 3.30 -4.60
N TYR A 140 20.02 2.23 -3.79
CA TYR A 140 21.26 1.94 -3.08
C TYR A 140 22.46 1.78 -4.01
N ARG A 141 22.31 1.03 -5.13
CA ARG A 141 23.37 0.86 -6.13
C ARG A 141 23.77 2.17 -6.82
N ARG A 142 22.81 3.06 -7.10
CA ARG A 142 23.09 4.37 -7.71
C ARG A 142 23.86 5.28 -6.76
N GLU A 143 23.50 5.29 -5.48
CA GLU A 143 24.19 6.07 -4.45
C GLU A 143 25.57 5.51 -4.10
N SER A 144 25.74 4.18 -4.16
CA SER A 144 26.99 3.49 -3.84
C SER A 144 27.97 3.39 -5.02
N SER A 145 27.61 3.91 -6.20
CA SER A 145 28.52 3.98 -7.34
C SER A 145 29.55 5.11 -7.10
N PRO A 146 30.87 4.84 -7.13
CA PRO A 146 31.85 5.89 -6.96
C PRO A 146 31.64 6.95 -8.05
N GLY A 147 31.48 8.21 -7.63
CA GLY A 147 31.37 9.34 -8.56
C GLY A 147 32.55 9.36 -9.53
N PRO A 148 32.42 10.00 -10.70
CA PRO A 148 33.51 10.05 -11.67
C PRO A 148 34.75 10.63 -10.97
N THR A 149 35.85 9.86 -10.95
CA THR A 149 37.15 10.40 -10.56
C THR A 149 37.51 11.50 -11.55
N CYS A 150 37.48 12.76 -11.09
CA CYS A 150 38.08 13.87 -11.83
C CYS A 150 39.54 13.48 -12.13
N THR A 151 39.85 13.36 -13.42
CA THR A 151 41.21 13.22 -13.96
C THR A 151 41.57 14.49 -14.71
#